data_AF-F7L261-F1
#
_entry.id   AF-F7L261-F1
#
_cell.length_a   1.000
_cell.length_b   1.000
_cell.length_c   1.000
_cell.angle_alpha   90.00
_cell.angle_beta   90.00
_cell.angle_gamma   90.00
#
_symmetry.space_group_name_H-M   'P 1'
#
loop_
_entity.id
_entity.type
_entity.pdbx_description
1 polymer ?
#
loop_
_entity_poly.entity_id
_entity_poly.type
_entity_poly.pdbx_seq_one_letter_code
_entity_poly.pdbx_strand_id
1 'polypeptide(L)' 'METINVTKDEKERLEYFANINKTTVNKLILRLIEELEDEEDSREIDRIMNDPNTKFSTGIEDLAKECGIDYETL' A
#
# COMPACT_ATOMS: atom_id res chain seq x y z
N MET A 1 -2.08 5.23 -16.66
CA MET A 1 -3.41 5.22 -16.01
C MET A 1 -4.05 3.91 -16.44
N GLU A 2 -4.13 2.95 -15.52
CA GLU A 2 -4.70 1.64 -15.82
C GLU A 2 -6.22 1.72 -15.94
N THR A 3 -6.80 0.83 -16.74
CA THR A 3 -8.24 0.80 -17.01
C THR A 3 -8.81 -0.54 -16.61
N ILE A 4 -9.91 -0.52 -15.85
CA ILE A 4 -10.62 -1.73 -15.43
C ILE A 4 -11.88 -1.87 -16.28
N ASN A 5 -12.02 -3.02 -16.94
CA ASN A 5 -13.25 -3.35 -17.63
C ASN A 5 -14.28 -3.83 -16.60
N VAL A 6 -15.45 -3.20 -16.58
CA VAL A 6 -16.55 -3.56 -15.70
C VAL A 6 -17.80 -3.83 -16.53
N THR A 7 -18.64 -4.73 -16.03
CA THR A 7 -19.98 -4.95 -16.58
C THR A 7 -20.88 -3.74 -16.32
N LYS A 8 -22.03 -3.68 -17.00
CA LYS A 8 -23.02 -2.61 -16.80
C LYS A 8 -23.53 -2.58 -15.36
N ASP A 9 -23.83 -3.75 -14.79
CA ASP A 9 -24.37 -3.87 -13.43
C ASP A 9 -23.33 -3.44 -12.37
N GLU A 10 -22.06 -3.80 -12.56
CA GLU A 10 -20.97 -3.35 -11.69
C GLU A 10 -20.80 -1.83 -11.77
N LYS A 11 -20.85 -1.26 -12.98
CA LYS A 11 -20.79 0.19 -13.17
C LYS A 11 -21.92 0.91 -12.45
N GLU A 12 -23.16 0.43 -12.58
CA GLU A 12 -24.33 1.03 -11.90
C GLU A 12 -24.18 0.97 -10.37
N ARG A 13 -23.67 -0.14 -9.83
CA ARG A 13 -23.38 -0.26 -8.39
C ARG A 13 -22.29 0.72 -7.94
N LEU A 14 -21.20 0.83 -8.70
CA LEU A 14 -20.11 1.77 -8.39
C LEU A 14 -20.59 3.22 -8.43
N GLU A 15 -21.41 3.59 -9.41
CA GLU A 15 -22.01 4.92 -9.50
C GLU A 15 -22.95 5.22 -8.32
N TYR A 16 -23.76 4.24 -7.92
CA TYR A 16 -24.62 4.34 -6.72
C TYR A 16 -23.80 4.61 -5.45
N PHE A 17 -22.73 3.83 -5.22
CA PHE A 17 -21.86 4.02 -4.06
C PHE A 17 -21.11 5.34 -4.10
N ALA A 18 -20.61 5.75 -5.27
CA ALA A 18 -19.92 7.02 -5.44
C ALA A 18 -20.86 8.20 -5.09
N ASN A 19 -22.12 8.12 -5.53
CA ASN A 19 -23.13 9.14 -5.23
C ASN A 19 -23.44 9.23 -3.72
N ILE A 20 -23.65 8.10 -3.04
CA ILE A 20 -23.86 8.06 -1.58
C ILE A 20 -22.69 8.70 -0.84
N ASN A 21 -21.47 8.41 -1.28
CA ASN A 21 -20.24 8.90 -0.67
C ASN A 21 -19.82 10.30 -1.19
N LYS A 22 -20.67 10.96 -1.99
CA LYS A 22 -20.43 12.29 -2.57
C LYS A 22 -19.06 12.42 -3.24
N THR A 23 -18.68 11.38 -3.98
CA THR A 23 -17.39 11.26 -4.66
C THR A 23 -17.58 10.79 -6.10
N THR A 24 -16.48 10.58 -6.83
CA THR A 24 -16.51 9.96 -8.16
C THR A 24 -16.14 8.48 -8.07
N VAL A 25 -16.55 7.69 -9.06
CA VAL A 25 -16.18 6.27 -9.13
C VAL A 25 -14.66 6.07 -9.04
N ASN A 26 -13.88 6.85 -9.79
CA ASN A 26 -12.41 6.74 -9.74
C ASN A 26 -11.85 7.03 -8.35
N LYS A 27 -12.35 8.06 -7.66
CA LYS A 27 -11.90 8.38 -6.29
C LYS A 27 -12.30 7.30 -5.29
N LEU A 28 -13.49 6.72 -5.45
CA LEU A 28 -13.95 5.61 -4.63
C LEU A 28 -13.04 4.39 -4.80
N ILE A 29 -12.73 4.02 -6.06
CA ILE A 29 -11.85 2.89 -6.37
C ILE A 29 -10.44 3.12 -5.83
N LEU A 30 -9.85 4.31 -6.04
CA LEU A 30 -8.51 4.62 -5.54
C LEU A 30 -8.43 4.48 -4.02
N ARG A 31 -9.45 4.96 -3.30
CA ARG A 31 -9.51 4.82 -1.86
C ARG A 31 -9.62 3.36 -1.41
N LEU A 32 -10.39 2.55 -2.12
CA LEU A 32 -10.50 1.11 -1.80
C LEU A 32 -9.18 0.38 -2.05
N ILE A 33 -8.42 0.78 -3.08
CA ILE A 33 -7.07 0.23 -3.33
C ILE A 33 -6.13 0.62 -2.19
N GLU A 34 -6.12 1.89 -1.80
CA GLU A 34 -5.31 2.39 -0.67
C GLU A 34 -5.63 1.65 0.63
N GLU A 35 -6.92 1.46 0.95
CA GLU A 35 -7.34 0.70 2.14
C GLU A 35 -6.88 -0.78 2.10
N LEU A 36 -6.86 -1.41 0.91
CA LEU A 36 -6.37 -2.77 0.75
C LEU A 36 -4.84 -2.86 0.85
N GLU A 37 -4.12 -1.88 0.30
CA GLU A 37 -2.67 -1.76 0.40
C GLU A 37 -2.25 -1.54 1.87
N ASP A 38 -2.91 -0.63 2.59
CA ASP A 38 -2.66 -0.39 4.01
C ASP A 38 -2.86 -1.67 4.87
N GLU A 39 -3.91 -2.45 4.59
CA GLU A 39 -4.13 -3.73 5.25
C GLU A 39 -3.07 -4.76 4.92
N GLU A 40 -2.59 -4.80 3.68
CA GLU A 40 -1.51 -5.69 3.26
C GLU A 40 -0.19 -5.31 3.91
N ASP A 41 0.18 -4.03 3.88
CA ASP A 41 1.36 -3.47 4.51
C ASP A 41 1.36 -3.73 6.01
N SER A 42 0.23 -3.51 6.69
CA SER A 42 0.10 -3.82 8.11
C SER A 42 0.36 -5.31 8.40
N ARG A 43 -0.16 -6.21 7.57
CA ARG A 43 0.06 -7.66 7.73
C ARG A 43 1.52 -8.04 7.49
N GLU A 44 2.18 -7.40 6.53
CA GLU A 44 3.57 -7.67 6.21
C GLU A 44 4.50 -7.15 7.31
N ILE A 45 4.24 -5.94 7.83
CA ILE A 45 4.94 -5.41 9.01
C ILE A 45 4.79 -6.38 10.18
N ASP A 46 3.57 -6.86 10.48
CA ASP A 46 3.35 -7.82 11.56
C ASP A 46 4.14 -9.12 11.35
N ARG A 47 4.21 -9.64 10.12
CA ARG A 47 5.02 -10.83 9.82
C ARG A 47 6.51 -10.58 10.06
N ILE A 48 7.04 -9.47 9.54
CA ILE A 48 8.45 -9.08 9.67
C ILE A 48 8.82 -8.89 11.15
N MET A 49 7.97 -8.20 11.91
CA MET A 49 8.16 -7.93 13.34
C MET A 49 8.11 -9.19 14.20
N ASN A 50 7.37 -10.22 13.78
CA ASN A 50 7.25 -11.48 14.51
C ASN A 50 8.20 -12.58 14.01
N ASP A 51 8.93 -12.39 12.91
CA ASP A 51 9.95 -13.34 12.47
C ASP A 51 11.24 -13.13 13.29
N PRO A 52 11.66 -14.11 14.10
CA PRO A 52 12.86 -14.00 14.92
C PRO A 52 14.16 -13.96 14.10
N ASN A 53 14.11 -14.26 12.80
CA ASN A 53 15.25 -14.17 11.89
C ASN A 53 15.35 -12.82 11.18
N THR A 54 14.32 -11.97 11.28
CA THR A 54 14.39 -10.61 10.77
C THR A 54 15.46 -9.85 11.53
N LYS A 55 16.45 -9.34 10.78
CA LYS A 55 17.43 -8.40 11.32
C LYS A 55 16.87 -7.00 11.16
N PHE A 56 16.74 -6.31 12.28
CA PHE A 56 16.47 -4.88 12.29
C PHE A 56 17.80 -4.16 12.43
N SER A 57 18.06 -3.22 11.53
CA SER A 57 19.15 -2.27 11.73
C SER A 57 18.89 -1.40 12.96
N THR A 58 19.89 -1.18 13.78
CA THR A 58 19.80 -0.27 14.94
C THR A 58 19.79 1.20 14.56
N GLY A 59 20.16 1.54 13.32
CA GLY A 59 20.12 2.89 12.76
C GLY A 59 20.47 2.93 11.28
N ILE A 60 20.38 4.12 10.67
CA ILE A 60 20.60 4.32 9.23
C ILE A 60 22.05 4.01 8.80
N GLU A 61 23.02 4.18 9.70
CA GLU A 61 24.43 3.82 9.48
C GLU A 61 24.61 2.30 9.34
N ASP A 62 23.87 1.51 10.13
CA ASP A 62 23.90 0.05 10.03
C ASP A 62 23.25 -0.44 8.73
N LEU A 63 22.14 0.18 8.31
CA LEU A 63 21.52 -0.08 6.99
C LEU A 63 22.47 0.23 5.85
N ALA A 64 23.15 1.38 5.91
CA ALA A 64 24.11 1.77 4.89
C ALA A 64 25.24 0.73 4.78
N LYS A 65 25.81 0.30 5.91
CA LYS A 65 26.83 -0.77 5.96
C LYS A 65 26.33 -2.09 5.39
N GLU A 66 25.11 -2.53 5.76
CA GLU A 66 24.50 -3.76 5.23
C GLU A 66 24.26 -3.70 3.71
N CYS A 67 23.93 -2.53 3.19
CA CYS A 67 23.76 -2.29 1.75
C CYS A 67 25.07 -2.04 0.99
N GLY A 68 26.21 -2.04 1.68
CA GLY A 68 27.52 -1.73 1.08
C GLY A 68 27.68 -0.26 0.68
N ILE A 69 26.96 0.64 1.33
CA ILE A 69 26.99 2.09 1.11
C ILE A 69 27.88 2.73 2.18
N ASP A 70 28.80 3.60 1.76
CA ASP A 70 29.62 4.39 2.68
C ASP A 70 28.83 5.60 3.19
N TYR A 71 28.30 5.48 4.42
CA TYR A 71 27.46 6.49 5.07
C TYR A 71 28.15 7.85 5.22
N GLU A 72 29.47 7.87 5.41
CA GLU A 72 30.24 9.11 5.59
C GLU A 72 30.39 9.92 4.29
N THR A 73 29.98 9.33 3.16
CA THR A 73 30.07 9.95 1.82
C THR A 73 28.72 10.34 1.21
N LEU A 74 27.62 10.12 1.94
CA LEU A 74 26.26 10.56 1.60
C LEU A 74 26.03 12.02 1.98
#